data_AF-A0A8J7U2C8-F1
#
_entry.id   AF-A0A8J7U2C8-F1
#
_cell.length_a   1.000
_cell.length_b   1.000
_cell.length_c   1.000
_cell.angle_alpha   90.00
_cell.angle_beta   90.00
_cell.angle_gamma   90.00
#
_symmetry.space_group_name_H-M   'P 1'
#
loop_
_entity.id
_entity.type
_entity.pdbx_description
1 polymer ?
#
loop_
_entity_poly.entity_id
_entity_poly.type
_entity_poly.pdbx_seq_one_letter_code
_entity_poly.pdbx_strand_id
1 'polypeptide(L)' 'MHVPDNIGSKYRLIVLAGQRVSQLQRGAAPRVENVENQKMTTIAMREASSGTLSFHPKGLLEKEHQAY' A
#
# COMPACT_ATOMS: atom_id res chain seq x y z
N MET A 1 11.92 -9.97 3.42
CA MET A 1 11.06 -8.77 3.19
C MET A 1 11.99 -7.60 2.91
N HIS A 2 12.03 -7.13 1.67
CA HIS A 2 12.85 -5.98 1.26
C HIS A 2 12.07 -4.70 1.52
N VAL A 3 12.70 -3.71 2.17
CA VAL A 3 12.13 -2.38 2.35
C VAL A 3 12.86 -1.45 1.40
N PRO A 4 12.19 -0.91 0.38
CA PRO A 4 12.85 0.01 -0.54
C PRO A 4 13.18 1.34 0.17
N ASP A 5 14.26 1.98 -0.25
CA ASP A 5 14.81 3.19 0.40
C ASP A 5 13.80 4.35 0.44
N ASN A 6 12.92 4.43 -0.56
CA ASN A 6 11.85 5.43 -0.62
C ASN A 6 10.78 5.29 0.48
N ILE A 7 10.70 4.12 1.13
CA ILE A 7 9.82 3.87 2.27
C ILE A 7 10.62 3.95 3.58
N GLY A 8 11.86 3.45 3.56
CA GLY A 8 12.86 3.57 4.64
C GLY A 8 12.53 2.86 5.96
N SER A 9 11.29 2.39 6.16
CA SER A 9 10.84 1.75 7.39
C SER A 9 9.91 0.56 7.11
N LYS A 10 10.18 -0.56 7.80
CA LYS A 10 9.33 -1.76 7.77
C LYS A 10 7.88 -1.44 8.17
N TYR A 11 7.68 -0.55 9.13
CA TYR A 11 6.33 -0.17 9.59
C TYR A 11 5.61 0.66 8.53
N ARG A 12 6.30 1.61 7.89
CA ARG A 12 5.73 2.40 6.79
C ARG A 12 5.34 1.51 5.61
N LEU A 13 6.11 0.46 5.33
CA LEU A 13 5.79 -0.54 4.31
C LEU A 13 4.45 -1.22 4.60
N ILE A 14 4.25 -1.69 5.84
CA ILE A 14 3.01 -2.37 6.24
C ILE A 14 1.81 -1.42 6.17
N VAL A 15 1.95 -0.19 6.66
CA VAL A 15 0.89 0.82 6.59
C VAL A 15 0.53 1.15 5.13
N LEU A 16 1.54 1.36 4.28
CA LEU A 16 1.34 1.62 2.85
C LEU A 16 0.64 0.47 2.14
N ALA A 17 1.07 -0.77 2.42
CA ALA A 17 0.43 -1.96 1.88
C ALA A 17 -1.03 -2.08 2.35
N GLY A 18 -1.32 -1.81 3.63
CA GLY A 18 -2.68 -1.80 4.16
C GLY A 18 -3.58 -0.78 3.48
N GLN A 19 -3.11 0.47 3.32
CA GLN A 19 -3.82 1.49 2.55
C GLN A 19 -4.06 1.06 1.11
N ARG A 20 -3.06 0.42 0.49
CA ARG A 20 -3.17 -0.08 -0.88
C ARG A 20 -4.18 -1.21 -1.02
N VAL A 21 -4.28 -2.11 -0.04
CA VAL A 21 -5.34 -3.14 0.00
C VAL A 21 -6.72 -2.49 -0.03
N SER A 22 -6.95 -1.42 0.75
CA SER A 22 -8.23 -0.71 0.70
C SER A 22 -8.54 -0.11 -0.67
N GLN A 23 -7.52 0.33 -1.42
CA GLN A 23 -7.71 0.82 -2.80
C GLN A 23 -8.07 -0.32 -3.75
N LEU A 24 -7.38 -1.46 -3.66
CA LEU A 24 -7.67 -2.65 -4.47
C LEU A 24 -9.07 -3.18 -4.21
N GLN A 25 -9.51 -3.19 -2.95
CA GLN A 25 -10.89 -3.55 -2.56
C GLN A 25 -11.94 -2.63 -3.16
N ARG A 26 -11.61 -1.35 -3.40
CA ARG A 26 -12.48 -0.36 -4.07
C ARG A 26 -12.43 -0.43 -5.59
N GLY A 27 -11.74 -1.43 -6.16
CA GLY A 27 -11.64 -1.61 -7.61
C GLY A 27 -10.50 -0.84 -8.27
N ALA A 28 -9.52 -0.34 -7.51
CA ALA A 28 -8.31 0.24 -8.12
C ALA A 28 -7.53 -0.84 -8.89
N ALA A 29 -7.01 -0.47 -10.06
CA ALA A 29 -6.18 -1.36 -10.86
C ALA A 29 -4.85 -1.69 -10.15
N PRO A 30 -4.44 -2.98 -10.12
CA PRO A 30 -3.09 -3.38 -9.71
C PRO A 30 -2.01 -2.75 -10.60
N ARG A 31 -0.85 -2.47 -10.03
CA ARG A 31 0.34 -1.93 -10.71
C ARG A 31 1.37 -3.00 -11.08
N VAL A 32 1.12 -4.25 -10.68
CA VAL A 32 1.97 -5.41 -10.98
C VAL A 32 1.22 -6.37 -11.89
N GLU A 33 1.96 -7.09 -12.72
CA GLU A 33 1.43 -8.11 -13.63
C GLU A 33 1.18 -9.44 -12.90
N ASN A 34 0.45 -10.34 -13.57
CA ASN A 34 0.18 -11.71 -13.09
C ASN A 34 -0.47 -11.74 -11.69
N VAL A 35 -1.52 -10.94 -11.52
CA VAL A 35 -2.29 -10.78 -10.28
C VAL A 35 -3.50 -11.71 -10.19
N GLU A 36 -3.77 -12.46 -11.26
CA GLU A 36 -4.85 -13.43 -11.32
C GLU A 36 -4.69 -14.44 -10.17
N ASN A 37 -5.77 -14.67 -9.41
CA ASN A 37 -5.82 -15.55 -8.24
C ASN A 37 -4.91 -15.16 -7.05
N GLN A 38 -4.32 -13.98 -7.04
CA GLN A 38 -3.55 -13.51 -5.88
C GLN A 38 -4.43 -12.77 -4.86
N LYS A 39 -4.15 -12.98 -3.57
CA LYS A 39 -4.79 -12.20 -2.49
C LYS A 39 -4.40 -10.73 -2.63
N MET A 40 -5.33 -9.82 -2.38
CA MET A 40 -5.08 -8.38 -2.45
C MET A 40 -3.92 -7.94 -1.53
N THR A 41 -3.75 -8.60 -0.38
CA THR A 41 -2.62 -8.38 0.52
C THR A 41 -1.28 -8.74 -0.12
N THR A 42 -1.23 -9.85 -0.88
CA THR A 42 -0.03 -10.27 -1.63
C THR A 42 0.29 -9.27 -2.73
N ILE A 43 -0.72 -8.81 -3.48
CA ILE A 43 -0.56 -7.81 -4.55
C ILE A 43 -0.03 -6.50 -3.97
N ALA A 44 -0.66 -5.99 -2.91
CA ALA A 44 -0.26 -4.74 -2.26
C ALA A 44 1.16 -4.80 -1.68
N MET A 45 1.54 -5.93 -1.08
CA MET A 45 2.90 -6.12 -0.57
C MET A 45 3.94 -6.18 -1.70
N ARG A 46 3.63 -6.82 -2.83
CA ARG A 46 4.50 -6.83 -4.01
C ARG A 46 4.71 -5.42 -4.54
N GLU A 47 3.62 -4.67 -4.74
CA GLU A 47 3.67 -3.27 -5.20
C GLU A 47 4.43 -2.35 -4.22
N ALA A 48 4.27 -2.56 -2.92
CA ALA A 48 4.99 -1.79 -1.92
C ALA A 48 6.48 -2.13 -1.89
N SER A 49 6.83 -3.41 -2.07
CA SER A 49 8.22 -3.88 -2.08
C SER A 49 8.98 -3.54 -3.36
N SER A 50 8.28 -3.37 -4.49
CA SER A 50 8.87 -2.98 -5.78
C SER A 50 9.23 -1.50 -5.87
N GLY A 51 8.96 -0.70 -4.82
CA GLY A 51 9.24 0.73 -4.79
C GLY A 51 8.32 1.57 -5.69
N THR A 52 7.33 0.96 -6.35
CA THR A 52 6.38 1.61 -7.26
C THR A 52 5.33 2.45 -6.52
N LEU A 53 5.19 2.26 -5.21
CA LEU A 53 4.35 3.04 -4.33
C LEU A 53 5.19 4.07 -3.57
N SER A 54 4.71 5.30 -3.52
CA SER A 54 5.32 6.37 -2.71
C SER A 54 4.50 6.60 -1.44
N PHE A 55 5.12 6.48 -0.28
CA PHE A 55 4.46 6.75 0.99
C PHE A 55 4.17 8.24 1.13
N HIS A 56 2.90 8.60 1.25
CA HIS A 56 2.46 9.96 1.54
C HIS A 56 1.70 9.98 2.88
N PRO A 57 2.16 10.74 3.88
CA PRO A 57 1.52 10.78 5.20
C PRO A 57 0.11 11.41 5.18
N LYS A 58 -0.28 12.06 4.08
CA LYS A 58 -1.54 12.82 3.96
C LYS A 58 -2.79 11.99 4.30
N GLY A 59 -2.83 10.71 3.92
CA GLY A 59 -3.99 9.84 4.17
C GLY A 59 -4.11 9.30 5.61
N LEU A 60 -3.11 9.50 6.48
CA LEU A 60 -3.20 9.17 7.91
C LEU A 60 -3.78 10.32 8.72
N LEU A 61 -3.46 11.56 8.34
CA LEU A 61 -3.88 12.79 9.04
C LEU A 61 -5.36 13.14 8.76
N GLU A 62 -5.88 12.82 7.57
CA GLU A 62 -7.27 13.15 7.20
C GLU A 62 -8.32 12.29 7.93
N LYS A 63 -7.96 11.10 8.42
CA LYS A 63 -8.91 10.22 9.13
C LYS A 63 -9.20 10.65 10.56
N GLU A 64 -8.35 11.49 11.16
CA GLU A 64 -8.58 11.98 12.52
C GLU A 64 -9.57 13.15 12.55
N HIS A 65 -9.75 13.88 11.45
CA HIS A 65 -10.62 15.06 11.37
C HIS A 65 -12.08 14.78 11.01
N GLN A 66 -12.45 13.54 10.64
CA GLN A 66 -13.86 13.17 10.37
C GLN A 66 -14.56 12.52 11.56
N ALA A 67 -13.91 12.45 12.73
CA ALA A 67 -14.44 11.82 13.93
C ALA A 67 -14.82 12.82 15.05
N TYR A 68 -14.91 14.12 14.74
CA TYR A 68 -15.37 15.17 15.66
C TYR A 68 -16.46 16.04 15.03
#